data_AF-A0A264Y7Y0-F1
#
_entry.id   AF-A0A264Y7Y0-F1
#
_cell.length_a   1.000
_cell.length_b   1.000
_cell.length_c   1.000
_cell.angle_alpha   90.00
_cell.angle_beta   90.00
_cell.angle_gamma   90.00
#
_symmetry.space_group_name_H-M   'P 1'
#
loop_
_entity.id
_entity.type
_entity.pdbx_description
1 polymer ?
#
loop_
_entity_poly.entity_id
_entity_poly.type
_entity_poly.pdbx_seq_one_letter_code
_entity_poly.pdbx_strand_id
1 'polypeptide(L)'
;MSQVYQKGYHLIKTYGCGRDVIFKDWQDYLLQMLHLGYIEIDYKDNSHIKITSQGEEVLYKRKQAQLAIINREDFTVKGRKQKERQQSQFEEQQTEMAEDKTLFENLRQLRLKIASERGVPPYVIFSDKTLHQLAIVQPITYIAFGSISGIGTHKLESLGTIFVKAIREYKGLSTNETEEWNDKNINKDIEINDSVTTPKAKKSVRDFVTFNGTEYHIGSELMGCIKWRTTIGNVSKDVYYTLWQENRYPMTRYISEDVQCRDMVVKRFAEIISAVYNVEVSPDYQTVIIPVRTEYDENGKPVHSLEGVSFEEALDKFKQFVEQNGHLPFATSGEYECSLRRWQQEINHDIRPLTHTQYKEFEELMASYADLPRTRVLWEKKKEQEKENMSYIEQQRLKHSKAYVQWTEDEDKKLIELHAIGKTIEELCKIFARNEGAIKSRIKKLSQ
;
A
#
# COMPACT_ATOMS: atom_id res chain seq x y z
N MET A 1 41.69 9.47 -4.53
CA MET A 1 41.76 8.22 -3.74
C MET A 1 40.34 7.76 -3.47
N SER A 2 40.02 6.49 -3.73
CA SER A 2 38.67 5.94 -3.51
C SER A 2 38.23 6.14 -2.05
N GLN A 3 36.97 6.56 -1.83
CA GLN A 3 36.37 6.78 -0.50
C GLN A 3 36.54 5.57 0.45
N VAL A 4 36.68 4.37 -0.11
CA VAL A 4 36.92 3.11 0.62
C VAL A 4 38.24 3.11 1.39
N TYR A 5 39.30 3.70 0.82
CA TYR A 5 40.60 3.79 1.47
C TYR A 5 40.64 4.92 2.50
N GLN A 6 40.04 6.08 2.17
CA GLN A 6 39.97 7.24 3.07
C GLN A 6 39.19 6.94 4.36
N LYS A 7 38.11 6.14 4.28
CA LYS A 7 37.28 5.78 5.44
C LYS A 7 37.72 4.48 6.13
N GLY A 8 38.85 3.88 5.73
CA GLY A 8 39.38 2.67 6.36
C GLY A 8 38.57 1.39 6.09
N TYR A 9 37.56 1.41 5.21
CA TYR A 9 36.70 0.26 4.94
C TYR A 9 37.40 -0.93 4.29
N HIS A 10 38.61 -0.75 3.78
CA HIS A 10 39.46 -1.85 3.29
C HIS A 10 39.99 -2.75 4.42
N LEU A 11 39.92 -2.32 5.69
CA LEU A 11 40.44 -3.04 6.85
C LEU A 11 39.38 -3.89 7.58
N ILE A 12 38.10 -3.78 7.23
CA ILE A 12 37.04 -4.54 7.90
C ILE A 12 37.02 -6.00 7.42
N LYS A 13 36.70 -6.93 8.32
CA LYS A 13 36.71 -8.38 8.03
C LYS A 13 35.83 -8.81 6.85
N THR A 14 34.77 -8.05 6.58
CA THR A 14 33.79 -8.33 5.52
C THR A 14 34.13 -7.67 4.18
N TYR A 15 35.27 -6.96 4.10
CA TYR A 15 35.64 -6.23 2.89
C TYR A 15 35.86 -7.18 1.70
N GLY A 16 34.93 -7.10 0.75
CA GLY A 16 34.95 -7.92 -0.44
C GLY A 16 34.57 -9.39 -0.19
N CYS A 17 33.76 -9.70 0.83
CA CYS A 17 33.13 -11.02 0.97
C CYS A 17 32.09 -11.33 -0.13
N GLY A 18 31.72 -10.33 -0.93
CA GLY A 18 30.70 -10.40 -1.98
C GLY A 18 31.17 -10.09 -3.40
N ARG A 19 32.46 -10.33 -3.71
CA ARG A 19 33.08 -9.93 -5.00
C ARG A 19 32.50 -10.65 -6.20
N ASP A 20 31.90 -11.81 -5.97
CA ASP A 20 31.22 -12.69 -6.91
C ASP A 20 29.79 -12.24 -7.24
N VAL A 21 29.22 -11.33 -6.44
CA VAL A 21 27.88 -10.77 -6.65
C VAL A 21 28.00 -9.35 -7.23
N ILE A 22 27.33 -9.12 -8.34
CA ILE A 22 27.33 -7.82 -9.04
C ILE A 22 26.52 -6.76 -8.27
N PHE A 23 26.95 -5.49 -8.35
CA PHE A 23 26.43 -4.39 -7.51
C PHE A 23 24.91 -4.31 -7.40
N LYS A 24 24.20 -4.44 -8.53
CA LYS A 24 22.74 -4.34 -8.53
C LYS A 24 22.06 -5.56 -7.86
N ASP A 25 22.69 -6.75 -7.85
CA ASP A 25 22.17 -7.91 -7.13
C ASP A 25 22.39 -7.73 -5.63
N TRP A 26 23.50 -7.09 -5.24
CA TRP A 26 23.69 -6.64 -3.87
C TRP A 26 22.58 -5.72 -3.39
N GLN A 27 22.13 -4.78 -4.23
CA GLN A 27 21.00 -3.89 -3.89
C GLN A 27 19.71 -4.68 -3.69
N ASP A 28 19.43 -5.63 -4.59
CA ASP A 28 18.24 -6.47 -4.52
C ASP A 28 18.28 -7.43 -3.32
N TYR A 29 19.43 -8.00 -2.96
CA TYR A 29 19.59 -8.81 -1.74
C TYR A 29 19.44 -7.97 -0.47
N LEU A 30 19.99 -6.75 -0.43
CA LEU A 30 19.76 -5.83 0.69
C LEU A 30 18.28 -5.47 0.82
N LEU A 31 17.58 -5.25 -0.30
CA LEU A 31 16.15 -4.99 -0.30
C LEU A 31 15.34 -6.20 0.20
N GLN A 32 15.73 -7.42 -0.19
CA GLN A 32 15.13 -8.64 0.34
C GLN A 32 15.34 -8.77 1.85
N MET A 33 16.56 -8.53 2.35
CA MET A 33 16.84 -8.56 3.79
C MET A 33 16.06 -7.48 4.56
N LEU A 34 15.82 -6.32 3.93
CA LEU A 34 15.01 -5.24 4.51
C LEU A 34 13.52 -5.62 4.57
N HIS A 35 12.97 -6.19 3.49
CA HIS A 35 11.58 -6.65 3.46
C HIS A 35 11.31 -7.83 4.41
N LEU A 36 12.28 -8.74 4.55
CA LEU A 36 12.22 -9.85 5.51
C LEU A 36 12.46 -9.40 6.95
N GLY A 37 12.74 -8.10 7.17
CA GLY A 37 12.92 -7.51 8.48
C GLY A 37 14.21 -7.92 9.18
N TYR A 38 15.23 -8.41 8.46
CA TYR A 38 16.56 -8.70 9.02
C TYR A 38 17.39 -7.43 9.21
N ILE A 39 17.17 -6.43 8.36
CA ILE A 39 17.79 -5.13 8.46
C ILE A 39 16.72 -4.05 8.33
N GLU A 40 16.97 -2.90 8.91
CA GLU A 40 16.13 -1.72 8.82
C GLU A 40 16.97 -0.49 8.48
N ILE A 41 16.36 0.54 7.91
CA ILE A 41 17.02 1.81 7.70
C ILE A 41 16.72 2.69 8.91
N ASP A 42 17.77 3.11 9.61
CA ASP A 42 17.64 4.10 10.66
C ASP A 42 17.57 5.50 10.05
N TYR A 43 16.35 5.98 9.85
CA TYR A 43 16.08 7.32 9.34
C TYR A 43 16.37 8.45 10.37
N LYS A 44 16.77 8.11 11.61
CA LYS A 44 17.21 9.06 12.64
C LYS A 44 18.74 9.26 12.62
N ASP A 45 19.51 8.27 12.19
CA ASP A 45 20.98 8.32 12.08
C ASP A 45 21.46 8.17 10.62
N ASN A 46 21.37 9.27 9.87
CA ASN A 46 21.94 9.40 8.51
C ASN A 46 21.51 8.33 7.49
N SER A 47 20.35 7.68 7.71
CA SER A 47 19.85 6.56 6.89
C SER A 47 20.82 5.36 6.85
N HIS A 48 21.59 5.16 7.92
CA HIS A 48 22.41 3.96 8.06
C HIS A 48 21.52 2.72 8.19
N ILE A 49 21.99 1.62 7.61
CA ILE A 49 21.34 0.31 7.76
C ILE A 49 21.71 -0.25 9.13
N LYS A 50 20.71 -0.59 9.94
CA LYS A 50 20.85 -1.28 11.22
C LYS A 50 20.30 -2.70 11.13
N ILE A 51 20.85 -3.58 11.95
CA ILE A 51 20.39 -4.98 12.06
C ILE A 51 19.26 -5.01 13.09
N THR A 52 18.17 -5.68 12.76
CA THR A 52 17.05 -5.86 13.67
C THR A 52 17.30 -7.04 14.62
N SER A 53 16.45 -7.23 15.63
CA SER A 53 16.50 -8.43 16.48
C SER A 53 16.47 -9.74 15.66
N GLN A 54 15.66 -9.82 14.59
CA GLN A 54 15.63 -10.99 13.71
C GLN A 54 16.93 -11.16 12.92
N GLY A 55 17.51 -10.06 12.43
CA GLY A 55 18.80 -10.10 11.77
C GLY A 55 19.95 -10.52 12.68
N GLU A 56 19.90 -10.16 13.97
CA GLU A 56 20.89 -10.64 14.96
C GLU A 56 20.79 -12.15 15.19
N GLU A 57 19.58 -12.73 15.15
CA GLU A 57 19.41 -14.19 15.24
C GLU A 57 20.02 -14.93 14.05
N VAL A 58 19.93 -14.35 12.86
CA VAL A 58 20.59 -14.87 11.65
C VAL A 58 22.11 -14.67 11.74
N LEU A 59 22.57 -13.50 12.14
CA LEU A 59 23.98 -13.12 12.14
C LEU A 59 24.79 -13.84 13.23
N TYR A 60 24.22 -14.02 14.43
CA TYR A 60 24.94 -14.56 15.60
C TYR A 60 24.38 -15.90 16.11
N LYS A 61 23.08 -16.17 15.97
CA LYS A 61 22.41 -17.35 16.56
C LYS A 61 22.17 -18.51 15.57
N ARG A 62 22.81 -18.48 14.41
CA ARG A 62 22.82 -19.54 13.37
C ARG A 62 21.46 -19.90 12.75
N LYS A 63 20.46 -19.02 12.81
CA LYS A 63 19.27 -19.19 11.94
C LYS A 63 19.68 -18.94 10.49
N GLN A 64 19.26 -19.79 9.56
CA GLN A 64 19.54 -19.60 8.14
C GLN A 64 18.55 -18.60 7.52
N ALA A 65 19.06 -17.57 6.86
CA ALA A 65 18.25 -16.69 6.02
C ALA A 65 17.99 -17.37 4.67
N GLN A 66 16.74 -17.40 4.23
CA GLN A 66 16.35 -17.88 2.91
C GLN A 66 16.13 -16.67 2.01
N LEU A 67 17.06 -16.43 1.08
CA LEU A 67 16.98 -15.35 0.10
C LEU A 67 16.74 -15.93 -1.29
N ALA A 68 15.97 -15.22 -2.12
CA ALA A 68 15.73 -15.60 -3.50
C ALA A 68 16.94 -15.26 -4.37
N ILE A 69 17.44 -16.25 -5.12
CA ILE A 69 18.56 -16.08 -6.06
C ILE A 69 18.09 -15.22 -7.24
N ILE A 70 18.84 -14.15 -7.52
CA ILE A 70 18.51 -13.21 -8.60
C ILE A 70 19.09 -13.71 -9.93
N ASN A 71 18.22 -14.16 -10.83
CA ASN A 71 18.58 -14.47 -12.22
C ASN A 71 18.20 -13.31 -13.15
N ARG A 72 19.19 -12.60 -13.68
CA ARG A 72 18.97 -11.42 -14.53
C ARG A 72 18.50 -11.71 -15.95
N GLU A 73 18.55 -12.97 -16.37
CA GLU A 73 18.08 -13.39 -17.69
C GLU A 73 16.57 -13.14 -17.88
N ASP A 74 15.81 -13.05 -16.79
CA ASP A 74 14.36 -12.82 -16.81
C ASP A 74 13.96 -11.36 -17.15
N PHE A 75 14.89 -10.40 -17.10
CA PHE A 75 14.58 -8.97 -17.23
C PHE A 75 15.17 -8.27 -18.46
N THR A 76 15.84 -9.00 -19.37
CA THR A 76 16.37 -8.40 -20.62
C THR A 76 15.53 -8.75 -21.84
N VAL A 77 15.37 -7.80 -22.77
CA VAL A 77 14.65 -7.99 -24.06
C VAL A 77 15.28 -9.12 -24.89
N LYS A 78 16.59 -9.39 -24.72
CA LYS A 78 17.28 -10.53 -25.34
C LYS A 78 16.95 -11.87 -24.67
N GLY A 79 16.84 -11.91 -23.33
CA GLY A 79 16.38 -13.10 -22.60
C GLY A 79 14.93 -13.48 -22.93
N ARG A 80 14.05 -12.49 -23.12
CA ARG A 80 12.68 -12.70 -23.62
C ARG A 80 12.64 -13.33 -25.02
N LYS A 81 13.47 -12.85 -25.96
CA LYS A 81 13.58 -13.43 -27.31
C LYS A 81 14.20 -14.83 -27.33
N GLN A 82 15.08 -15.15 -26.39
CA GLN A 82 15.73 -16.46 -26.30
C GLN A 82 14.80 -17.49 -25.63
N LYS A 83 14.01 -17.10 -24.62
CA LYS A 83 12.89 -17.89 -24.08
C LYS A 83 11.79 -18.08 -25.13
N GLU A 84 11.42 -17.03 -25.89
CA GLU A 84 10.45 -17.16 -27.00
C GLU A 84 10.95 -18.07 -28.13
N ARG A 85 12.26 -18.12 -28.42
CA ARG A 85 12.86 -19.05 -29.39
C ARG A 85 12.94 -20.49 -28.91
N GLN A 86 13.21 -20.72 -27.62
CA GLN A 86 13.18 -22.06 -27.03
C GLN A 86 11.75 -22.57 -26.85
N GLN A 87 10.82 -21.67 -26.56
CA GLN A 87 9.39 -21.96 -26.45
C GLN A 87 8.77 -22.18 -27.84
N SER A 88 9.20 -21.45 -28.87
CA SER A 88 8.80 -21.72 -30.27
C SER A 88 9.37 -23.04 -30.79
N GLN A 89 10.58 -23.45 -30.38
CA GLN A 89 11.11 -24.79 -30.71
C GLN A 89 10.37 -25.92 -29.96
N PHE A 90 9.80 -25.64 -28.79
CA PHE A 90 8.94 -26.58 -28.05
C PHE A 90 7.50 -26.62 -28.58
N GLU A 91 7.04 -25.55 -29.23
CA GLU A 91 5.69 -25.43 -29.83
C GLU A 91 5.63 -25.91 -31.29
N GLU A 92 6.74 -25.86 -32.04
CA GLU A 92 6.88 -26.52 -33.36
C GLU A 92 6.81 -28.05 -33.29
N GLN A 93 6.92 -28.64 -32.10
CA GLN A 93 6.73 -30.08 -31.87
C GLN A 93 5.27 -30.46 -31.53
N GLN A 94 4.31 -29.53 -31.59
CA GLN A 94 2.89 -29.80 -31.29
C GLN A 94 1.90 -29.30 -32.35
N THR A 95 2.25 -29.34 -33.64
CA THR A 95 1.31 -29.02 -34.73
C THR A 95 0.98 -30.27 -35.56
N GLU A 96 -0.08 -30.97 -35.17
CA GLU A 96 -0.73 -32.02 -35.99
C GLU A 96 -2.15 -31.63 -36.45
N MET A 97 -2.55 -30.36 -36.34
CA MET A 97 -3.80 -29.90 -36.96
C MET A 97 -3.51 -29.02 -38.18
N ALA A 98 -3.81 -29.56 -39.36
CA ALA A 98 -3.64 -28.89 -40.63
C ALA A 98 -4.61 -27.72 -40.78
N GLU A 99 -4.10 -26.56 -41.19
CA GLU A 99 -4.90 -25.39 -41.52
C GLU A 99 -5.75 -25.61 -42.78
N ASP A 100 -7.04 -25.26 -42.71
CA ASP A 100 -7.92 -25.21 -43.88
C ASP A 100 -7.68 -23.90 -44.67
N LYS A 101 -6.87 -24.01 -45.73
CA LYS A 101 -6.50 -22.88 -46.60
C LYS A 101 -7.70 -22.26 -47.33
N THR A 102 -8.73 -23.04 -47.61
CA THR A 102 -9.94 -22.58 -48.30
C THR A 102 -10.82 -21.75 -47.37
N LEU A 103 -11.00 -22.18 -46.12
CA LEU A 103 -11.66 -21.37 -45.10
C LEU A 103 -10.87 -20.10 -44.78
N PHE A 104 -9.54 -20.17 -44.70
CA PHE A 104 -8.70 -18.99 -44.48
C PHE A 104 -8.96 -17.91 -45.54
N GLU A 105 -8.98 -18.28 -46.82
CA GLU A 105 -9.21 -17.32 -47.91
C GLU A 105 -10.64 -16.76 -47.84
N ASN A 106 -11.66 -17.57 -47.53
CA ASN A 106 -13.03 -17.08 -47.33
C ASN A 106 -13.13 -16.05 -46.19
N LEU A 107 -12.49 -16.32 -45.05
CA LEU A 107 -12.46 -15.39 -43.92
C LEU A 107 -11.65 -14.12 -44.24
N ARG A 108 -10.60 -14.23 -45.06
CA ARG A 108 -9.81 -13.10 -45.54
C ARG A 108 -10.64 -12.19 -46.45
N GLN A 109 -11.43 -12.75 -47.36
CA GLN A 109 -12.34 -11.99 -48.21
C GLN A 109 -13.45 -11.32 -47.39
N LEU A 110 -14.04 -12.04 -46.42
CA LEU A 110 -15.02 -11.46 -45.49
C LEU A 110 -14.43 -10.28 -44.71
N ARG A 111 -13.21 -10.43 -44.20
CA ARG A 111 -12.49 -9.34 -43.51
C ARG A 111 -12.29 -8.12 -44.41
N LEU A 112 -11.89 -8.34 -45.67
CA LEU A 112 -11.67 -7.27 -46.64
C LEU A 112 -12.98 -6.52 -46.96
N LYS A 113 -14.09 -7.24 -47.12
CA LYS A 113 -15.42 -6.67 -47.32
C LYS A 113 -15.83 -5.76 -46.15
N ILE A 114 -15.78 -6.26 -44.92
CA ILE A 114 -16.14 -5.49 -43.71
C ILE A 114 -15.23 -4.28 -43.53
N ALA A 115 -13.94 -4.44 -43.79
CA ALA A 115 -12.96 -3.35 -43.71
C ALA A 115 -13.29 -2.23 -44.71
N SER A 116 -13.69 -2.61 -45.93
CA SER A 116 -14.08 -1.68 -46.99
C SER A 116 -15.37 -0.94 -46.65
N GLU A 117 -16.38 -1.65 -46.13
CA GLU A 117 -17.65 -1.05 -45.65
C GLU A 117 -17.43 -0.07 -44.49
N ARG A 118 -16.46 -0.34 -43.61
CA ARG A 118 -16.12 0.54 -42.47
C ARG A 118 -15.06 1.60 -42.79
N GLY A 119 -14.51 1.64 -44.00
CA GLY A 119 -13.47 2.59 -44.40
C GLY A 119 -12.15 2.45 -43.62
N VAL A 120 -11.83 1.24 -43.13
CA VAL A 120 -10.63 0.97 -42.31
C VAL A 120 -9.73 -0.09 -42.96
N PRO A 121 -8.41 -0.12 -42.66
CA PRO A 121 -7.54 -1.18 -43.14
C PRO A 121 -7.94 -2.59 -42.63
N PRO A 122 -7.81 -3.67 -43.43
CA PRO A 122 -8.29 -5.02 -43.05
C PRO A 122 -7.74 -5.58 -41.73
N TYR A 123 -6.48 -5.28 -41.40
CA TYR A 123 -5.85 -5.77 -40.17
C TYR A 123 -6.50 -5.21 -38.89
N VAL A 124 -7.25 -4.10 -38.98
CA VAL A 124 -7.98 -3.49 -37.86
C VAL A 124 -9.16 -4.38 -37.44
N ILE A 125 -9.82 -5.02 -38.41
CA ILE A 125 -10.89 -6.00 -38.18
C ILE A 125 -10.30 -7.20 -37.43
N PHE A 126 -9.35 -7.92 -38.05
CA PHE A 126 -8.56 -8.97 -37.40
C PHE A 126 -7.16 -9.07 -38.01
N SER A 127 -6.16 -9.44 -37.20
CA SER A 127 -4.81 -9.74 -37.69
C SER A 127 -4.80 -11.04 -38.51
N ASP A 128 -3.82 -11.22 -39.41
CA ASP A 128 -3.66 -12.48 -40.16
C ASP A 128 -3.48 -13.67 -39.22
N LYS A 129 -2.76 -13.49 -38.11
CA LYS A 129 -2.60 -14.51 -37.06
C LYS A 129 -3.96 -15.00 -36.50
N THR A 130 -4.90 -14.08 -36.30
CA THR A 130 -6.25 -14.42 -35.83
C THR A 130 -7.04 -15.16 -36.90
N LEU A 131 -6.90 -14.80 -38.18
CA LEU A 131 -7.54 -15.53 -39.29
C LEU A 131 -7.00 -16.95 -39.45
N HIS A 132 -5.69 -17.15 -39.36
CA HIS A 132 -5.07 -18.48 -39.37
C HIS A 132 -5.63 -19.34 -38.22
N GLN A 133 -5.75 -18.78 -37.02
CA GLN A 133 -6.37 -19.49 -35.90
C GLN A 133 -7.85 -19.82 -36.12
N LEU A 134 -8.62 -18.93 -36.75
CA LEU A 134 -10.02 -19.22 -37.10
C LEU A 134 -10.14 -20.32 -38.15
N ALA A 135 -9.22 -20.39 -39.11
CA ALA A 135 -9.17 -21.44 -40.12
C ALA A 135 -8.76 -22.81 -39.56
N ILE A 136 -7.97 -22.82 -38.49
CA ILE A 136 -7.57 -24.03 -37.75
C ILE A 136 -8.68 -24.50 -36.80
N VAL A 137 -9.20 -23.60 -35.96
CA VAL A 137 -10.16 -23.95 -34.88
C VAL A 137 -11.59 -24.05 -35.41
N GLN A 138 -11.93 -23.29 -36.44
CA GLN A 138 -13.22 -23.30 -37.12
C GLN A 138 -14.43 -23.21 -36.17
N PRO A 139 -14.49 -22.19 -35.30
CA PRO A 139 -15.53 -22.06 -34.28
C PRO A 139 -16.91 -21.85 -34.89
N ILE A 140 -17.85 -22.71 -34.51
CA ILE A 140 -19.25 -22.70 -34.99
C ILE A 140 -20.25 -22.12 -33.97
N THR A 141 -19.77 -21.72 -32.79
CA THR A 141 -20.57 -21.09 -31.74
C THR A 141 -19.98 -19.74 -31.37
N TYR A 142 -20.84 -18.86 -30.84
CA TYR A 142 -20.44 -17.50 -30.48
C TYR A 142 -19.39 -17.51 -29.35
N ILE A 143 -19.53 -18.42 -28.38
CA ILE A 143 -18.59 -18.59 -27.28
C ILE A 143 -17.23 -19.12 -27.77
N ALA A 144 -17.23 -20.13 -28.65
CA ALA A 144 -16.00 -20.68 -29.22
C ALA A 144 -15.26 -19.65 -30.09
N PHE A 145 -16.01 -18.75 -30.75
CA PHE A 145 -15.41 -17.64 -31.47
C PHE A 145 -14.73 -16.64 -30.50
N GLY A 146 -15.38 -16.33 -29.38
CA GLY A 146 -14.84 -15.44 -28.35
C GLY A 146 -13.57 -15.95 -27.64
N SER A 147 -13.25 -17.24 -27.72
CA SER A 147 -12.05 -17.82 -27.10
C SER A 147 -10.79 -17.73 -27.99
N ILE A 148 -10.92 -17.27 -29.25
CA ILE A 148 -9.82 -17.14 -30.20
C ILE A 148 -8.93 -15.93 -29.86
N SER A 149 -7.61 -16.10 -29.95
CA SER A 149 -6.65 -15.05 -29.62
C SER A 149 -6.76 -13.86 -30.58
N GLY A 150 -6.98 -12.66 -30.03
CA GLY A 150 -7.17 -11.42 -30.79
C GLY A 150 -8.64 -10.99 -30.95
N ILE A 151 -9.59 -11.76 -30.39
CA ILE A 151 -11.02 -11.43 -30.36
C ILE A 151 -11.38 -10.97 -28.94
N GLY A 152 -11.55 -9.65 -28.77
CA GLY A 152 -12.00 -9.05 -27.50
C GLY A 152 -13.53 -8.85 -27.47
N THR A 153 -14.08 -8.49 -26.32
CA THR A 153 -15.53 -8.31 -26.10
C THR A 153 -16.20 -7.43 -27.15
N HIS A 154 -15.63 -6.26 -27.44
CA HIS A 154 -16.15 -5.35 -28.47
C HIS A 154 -16.13 -5.94 -29.89
N LYS A 155 -15.11 -6.74 -30.24
CA LYS A 155 -15.05 -7.41 -31.56
C LYS A 155 -15.99 -8.61 -31.62
N LEU A 156 -16.17 -9.30 -30.51
CA LEU A 156 -17.14 -10.39 -30.38
C LEU A 156 -18.56 -9.86 -30.59
N GLU A 157 -18.95 -8.80 -29.90
CA GLU A 157 -20.27 -8.14 -30.03
C GLU A 157 -20.52 -7.59 -31.44
N SER A 158 -19.52 -6.95 -32.05
CA SER A 158 -19.71 -6.26 -33.33
C SER A 158 -19.44 -7.09 -34.59
N LEU A 159 -18.74 -8.23 -34.46
CA LEU A 159 -18.31 -9.06 -35.61
C LEU A 159 -18.54 -10.56 -35.40
N GLY A 160 -18.84 -11.01 -34.17
CA GLY A 160 -18.92 -12.43 -33.83
C GLY A 160 -20.00 -13.17 -34.61
N THR A 161 -21.21 -12.60 -34.69
CA THR A 161 -22.32 -13.20 -35.45
C THR A 161 -21.99 -13.33 -36.93
N ILE A 162 -21.32 -12.35 -37.52
CA ILE A 162 -20.96 -12.31 -38.95
C ILE A 162 -19.94 -13.41 -39.28
N PHE A 163 -18.89 -13.53 -38.47
CA PHE A 163 -17.84 -14.52 -38.71
C PHE A 163 -18.28 -15.94 -38.37
N VAL A 164 -19.05 -16.14 -37.30
CA VAL A 164 -19.62 -17.46 -36.97
C VAL A 164 -20.59 -17.93 -38.06
N LYS A 165 -21.42 -17.03 -38.60
CA LYS A 165 -22.28 -17.32 -39.77
C LYS A 165 -21.45 -17.85 -40.95
N ALA A 166 -20.39 -17.14 -41.32
CA ALA A 166 -19.54 -17.55 -42.45
C ALA A 166 -18.83 -18.90 -42.23
N ILE A 167 -18.39 -19.20 -41.00
CA ILE A 167 -17.74 -20.48 -40.68
C ILE A 167 -18.76 -21.63 -40.71
N ARG A 168 -19.97 -21.40 -40.19
CA ARG A 168 -21.07 -22.38 -40.23
C ARG A 168 -21.52 -22.66 -41.66
N GLU A 169 -21.65 -21.62 -42.48
CA GLU A 169 -22.00 -21.73 -43.90
C GLU A 169 -20.95 -22.56 -44.65
N TYR A 170 -19.67 -22.29 -44.42
CA TYR A 170 -18.57 -23.09 -44.99
C TYR A 170 -18.63 -24.57 -44.58
N LYS A 171 -19.06 -24.85 -43.34
CA LYS A 171 -19.27 -26.22 -42.83
C LYS A 171 -20.60 -26.86 -43.24
N GLY A 172 -21.44 -26.17 -44.03
CA GLY A 172 -22.76 -26.67 -44.41
C GLY A 172 -23.76 -26.75 -43.25
N LEU A 173 -23.54 -25.98 -42.18
CA LEU A 173 -24.41 -25.91 -41.01
C LEU A 173 -25.45 -24.79 -41.15
N SER A 174 -26.58 -24.93 -40.44
CA SER A 174 -27.64 -23.91 -40.42
C SER A 174 -27.11 -22.54 -39.98
N THR A 175 -27.44 -21.50 -40.76
CA THR A 175 -27.03 -20.09 -40.58
C THR A 175 -28.10 -19.21 -39.92
N ASN A 176 -29.26 -19.79 -39.61
CA ASN A 176 -30.30 -19.10 -38.83
C ASN A 176 -29.85 -19.02 -37.36
N GLU A 177 -29.91 -17.82 -36.81
CA GLU A 177 -29.51 -17.51 -35.44
C GLU A 177 -30.56 -18.08 -34.48
N THR A 178 -30.33 -19.31 -34.01
CA THR A 178 -31.14 -20.00 -33.00
C THR A 178 -30.49 -19.86 -31.62
N GLU A 179 -31.25 -20.02 -30.53
CA GLU A 179 -30.72 -20.02 -29.15
C GLU A 179 -29.56 -21.02 -28.95
N GLU A 180 -29.47 -22.04 -29.80
CA GLU A 180 -28.39 -23.03 -29.89
C GLU A 180 -27.00 -22.44 -30.19
N TRP A 181 -26.90 -21.25 -30.80
CA TRP A 181 -25.60 -20.59 -31.05
C TRP A 181 -24.90 -20.14 -29.77
N ASN A 182 -25.71 -19.93 -28.73
CA ASN A 182 -25.33 -19.46 -27.41
C ASN A 182 -25.48 -20.57 -26.35
N ASP A 183 -25.91 -21.78 -26.75
CA ASP A 183 -26.17 -22.88 -25.84
C ASP A 183 -24.88 -23.66 -25.50
N LYS A 184 -24.73 -24.00 -24.22
CA LYS A 184 -23.53 -24.62 -23.64
C LYS A 184 -23.40 -26.12 -23.91
N ASN A 185 -24.41 -26.75 -24.52
CA ASN A 185 -24.59 -28.21 -24.48
C ASN A 185 -24.48 -28.96 -25.82
N ILE A 186 -24.17 -28.32 -26.95
CA ILE A 186 -23.96 -29.08 -28.20
C ILE A 186 -22.49 -29.52 -28.29
N ASN A 187 -22.18 -30.56 -27.54
CA ASN A 187 -20.91 -31.27 -27.61
C ASN A 187 -21.15 -32.76 -27.41
N LYS A 188 -22.14 -33.34 -28.13
CA LYS A 188 -22.51 -34.76 -27.94
C LYS A 188 -22.24 -35.71 -29.08
N ASP A 189 -21.95 -35.29 -30.30
CA ASP A 189 -21.81 -36.24 -31.43
C ASP A 189 -20.50 -36.09 -32.22
N ILE A 190 -19.36 -36.09 -31.54
CA ILE A 190 -18.09 -36.55 -32.12
C ILE A 190 -17.38 -37.40 -31.07
N GLU A 191 -17.39 -38.72 -31.24
CA GLU A 191 -16.56 -39.65 -30.49
C GLU A 191 -15.08 -39.31 -30.74
N ILE A 192 -14.43 -38.72 -29.74
CA ILE A 192 -12.98 -38.63 -29.64
C ILE A 192 -12.59 -39.57 -28.51
N ASN A 193 -11.80 -40.59 -28.85
CA ASN A 193 -11.25 -41.56 -27.91
C ASN A 193 -10.58 -40.87 -26.72
N ASP A 194 -11.15 -41.07 -25.52
CA ASP A 194 -10.53 -40.69 -24.26
C ASP A 194 -9.37 -41.64 -23.94
N SER A 195 -8.15 -41.15 -24.16
CA SER A 195 -7.01 -41.45 -23.28
C SER A 195 -6.33 -40.13 -22.93
N VAL A 196 -6.95 -39.46 -21.97
CA VAL A 196 -6.59 -38.17 -21.40
C VAL A 196 -5.43 -38.35 -20.43
N THR A 197 -4.29 -37.73 -20.73
CA THR A 197 -3.53 -36.94 -19.74
C THR A 197 -2.46 -36.11 -20.44
N THR A 198 -2.71 -34.79 -20.56
CA THR A 198 -1.77 -33.71 -20.19
C THR A 198 -2.39 -32.34 -20.52
N PRO A 199 -2.69 -31.49 -19.52
CA PRO A 199 -3.19 -30.14 -19.76
C PRO A 199 -2.01 -29.20 -20.06
N LYS A 200 -2.05 -28.46 -21.19
CA LYS A 200 -1.17 -27.32 -21.46
C LYS A 200 -1.89 -25.99 -21.26
N ALA A 201 -1.13 -25.05 -20.69
CA ALA A 201 -1.60 -24.04 -19.75
C ALA A 201 -2.46 -22.92 -20.36
N LYS A 202 -3.74 -22.90 -19.97
CA LYS A 202 -4.52 -21.65 -19.87
C LYS A 202 -3.74 -20.68 -18.99
N LYS A 203 -3.74 -19.38 -19.34
CA LYS A 203 -3.31 -18.31 -18.43
C LYS A 203 -4.06 -18.54 -17.12
N SER A 204 -3.37 -18.99 -16.08
CA SER A 204 -4.03 -19.30 -14.81
C SER A 204 -4.72 -18.04 -14.34
N VAL A 205 -6.04 -18.07 -14.25
CA VAL A 205 -6.76 -17.17 -13.34
C VAL A 205 -6.07 -17.40 -12.01
N ARG A 206 -5.45 -16.37 -11.44
CA ARG A 206 -4.74 -16.55 -10.16
C ARG A 206 -5.81 -16.91 -9.15
N ASP A 207 -5.80 -18.16 -8.70
CA ASP A 207 -6.71 -18.67 -7.66
C ASP A 207 -6.29 -18.19 -6.25
N PHE A 208 -5.25 -17.35 -6.19
CA PHE A 208 -4.65 -16.84 -4.98
C PHE A 208 -4.49 -15.32 -5.03
N VAL A 209 -4.57 -14.71 -3.86
CA VAL A 209 -4.21 -13.30 -3.63
C VAL A 209 -3.10 -13.25 -2.60
N THR A 210 -2.05 -12.49 -2.90
CA THR A 210 -0.88 -12.37 -2.03
C THR A 210 -0.92 -11.05 -1.27
N PHE A 211 -0.84 -11.12 0.07
CA PHE A 211 -0.72 -9.95 0.95
C PHE A 211 0.43 -10.16 1.92
N ASN A 212 1.29 -9.15 2.08
CA ASN A 212 2.45 -9.19 2.98
C ASN A 212 3.32 -10.46 2.81
N GLY A 213 3.38 -11.01 1.59
CA GLY A 213 4.10 -12.26 1.28
C GLY A 213 3.33 -13.55 1.58
N THR A 214 2.14 -13.49 2.17
CA THR A 214 1.27 -14.66 2.42
C THR A 214 0.26 -14.84 1.30
N GLU A 215 0.19 -16.05 0.73
CA GLU A 215 -0.76 -16.41 -0.33
C GLU A 215 -2.05 -16.96 0.26
N TYR A 216 -3.18 -16.36 -0.10
CA TYR A 216 -4.52 -16.82 0.28
C TYR A 216 -5.21 -17.41 -0.94
N HIS A 217 -5.58 -18.69 -0.84
CA HIS A 217 -6.31 -19.37 -1.90
C HIS A 217 -7.80 -19.03 -1.83
N ILE A 218 -8.31 -18.36 -2.86
CA ILE A 218 -9.70 -17.89 -2.99
C ILE A 218 -10.45 -18.73 -4.04
N GLY A 219 -9.75 -19.31 -5.02
CA GLY A 219 -10.36 -20.08 -6.11
C GLY A 219 -10.89 -19.19 -7.24
N SER A 220 -10.75 -19.65 -8.49
CA SER A 220 -11.05 -18.87 -9.71
C SER A 220 -12.51 -18.43 -9.83
N GLU A 221 -13.43 -19.25 -9.33
CA GLU A 221 -14.87 -18.96 -9.35
C GLU A 221 -15.23 -17.80 -8.40
N LEU A 222 -14.55 -17.68 -7.25
CA LEU A 222 -14.78 -16.64 -6.25
C LEU A 222 -14.00 -15.35 -6.53
N MET A 223 -12.89 -15.44 -7.29
CA MET A 223 -12.06 -14.28 -7.67
C MET A 223 -12.83 -13.22 -8.47
N GLY A 224 -13.90 -13.61 -9.17
CA GLY A 224 -14.77 -12.70 -9.92
C GLY A 224 -15.81 -11.97 -9.07
N CYS A 225 -16.07 -12.40 -7.83
CA CYS A 225 -17.16 -11.89 -7.01
C CYS A 225 -16.88 -10.51 -6.39
N ILE A 226 -15.61 -10.10 -6.30
CA ILE A 226 -15.19 -8.84 -5.68
C ILE A 226 -14.11 -8.18 -6.55
N LYS A 227 -14.15 -6.84 -6.65
CA LYS A 227 -13.02 -6.05 -7.17
C LYS A 227 -11.88 -5.96 -6.13
N TRP A 228 -11.20 -7.08 -5.87
CA TRP A 228 -10.24 -7.27 -4.77
C TRP A 228 -9.28 -6.11 -4.55
N ARG A 229 -8.55 -5.65 -5.57
CA ARG A 229 -7.58 -4.54 -5.41
C ARG A 229 -8.23 -3.26 -4.89
N THR A 230 -9.38 -2.88 -5.45
CA THR A 230 -10.11 -1.66 -5.05
C THR A 230 -10.75 -1.84 -3.69
N THR A 231 -11.39 -2.99 -3.48
CA THR A 231 -12.03 -3.36 -2.22
C THR A 231 -11.03 -3.36 -1.07
N ILE A 232 -9.91 -4.08 -1.18
CA ILE A 232 -8.88 -4.07 -0.14
C ILE A 232 -8.35 -2.66 0.11
N GLY A 233 -8.10 -1.86 -0.93
CA GLY A 233 -7.65 -0.48 -0.73
C GLY A 233 -8.68 0.41 -0.03
N ASN A 234 -9.96 0.18 -0.26
CA ASN A 234 -11.05 0.86 0.45
C ASN A 234 -11.21 0.33 1.88
N VAL A 235 -11.04 -0.98 2.10
CA VAL A 235 -11.09 -1.58 3.43
C VAL A 235 -9.88 -1.16 4.25
N SER A 236 -8.68 -1.05 3.68
CA SER A 236 -7.53 -0.47 4.41
C SER A 236 -7.91 0.91 4.86
N LYS A 237 -8.53 1.68 3.96
CA LYS A 237 -8.91 3.04 4.29
C LYS A 237 -9.96 3.09 5.39
N ASP A 238 -10.94 2.21 5.34
CA ASP A 238 -11.96 2.18 6.36
C ASP A 238 -11.40 1.62 7.67
N VAL A 239 -10.85 0.40 7.68
CA VAL A 239 -10.28 -0.26 8.87
C VAL A 239 -9.23 0.57 9.59
N TYR A 240 -8.32 1.21 8.86
CA TYR A 240 -7.30 2.05 9.49
C TYR A 240 -7.82 3.44 9.70
N TYR A 241 -8.54 4.04 8.75
CA TYR A 241 -8.96 5.42 8.82
C TYR A 241 -10.34 5.66 9.41
N THR A 242 -10.89 4.80 10.25
CA THR A 242 -12.12 5.10 11.00
C THR A 242 -11.95 4.88 12.51
N LEU A 243 -12.26 5.91 13.28
CA LEU A 243 -12.24 5.94 14.76
C LEU A 243 -13.69 5.77 15.24
N TRP A 244 -14.24 4.57 15.09
CA TRP A 244 -15.60 4.27 15.56
C TRP A 244 -15.65 4.12 17.08
N GLN A 245 -16.76 4.52 17.72
CA GLN A 245 -17.07 4.09 19.09
C GLN A 245 -17.39 2.59 19.15
N GLU A 246 -17.92 2.00 18.09
CA GLU A 246 -18.10 0.55 17.95
C GLU A 246 -17.09 -0.05 16.97
N ASN A 247 -16.24 -0.93 17.49
CA ASN A 247 -15.14 -1.57 16.76
C ASN A 247 -15.57 -2.48 15.59
N ARG A 248 -16.84 -2.55 15.18
CA ARG A 248 -17.34 -3.61 14.27
C ARG A 248 -17.57 -3.09 12.86
N TYR A 249 -16.78 -3.59 11.91
CA TYR A 249 -16.85 -3.21 10.51
C TYR A 249 -17.38 -4.36 9.62
N PRO A 250 -18.52 -4.21 8.91
CA PRO A 250 -19.15 -5.30 8.17
C PRO A 250 -18.44 -5.63 6.85
N MET A 251 -18.07 -6.89 6.67
CA MET A 251 -17.40 -7.40 5.47
C MET A 251 -18.32 -7.51 4.25
N THR A 252 -19.63 -7.66 4.48
CA THR A 252 -20.66 -7.76 3.43
C THR A 252 -20.80 -6.49 2.59
N ARG A 253 -20.34 -5.34 3.09
CA ARG A 253 -20.41 -4.03 2.41
C ARG A 253 -19.78 -4.04 1.01
N TYR A 254 -18.77 -4.88 0.80
CA TYR A 254 -18.02 -4.94 -0.47
C TYR A 254 -18.43 -6.11 -1.37
N ILE A 255 -19.46 -6.85 -0.98
CA ILE A 255 -19.89 -8.07 -1.64
C ILE A 255 -21.33 -7.88 -2.08
N SER A 256 -21.55 -7.97 -3.39
CA SER A 256 -22.88 -7.80 -3.98
C SER A 256 -23.84 -8.90 -3.50
N GLU A 257 -25.13 -8.58 -3.41
CA GLU A 257 -26.15 -9.50 -2.87
C GLU A 257 -26.45 -10.68 -3.80
N ASP A 258 -26.20 -10.53 -5.10
CA ASP A 258 -26.41 -11.52 -6.16
C ASP A 258 -25.28 -12.56 -6.28
N VAL A 259 -24.24 -12.47 -5.44
CA VAL A 259 -23.10 -13.39 -5.44
C VAL A 259 -23.52 -14.79 -4.96
N GLN A 260 -23.34 -15.80 -5.81
CA GLN A 260 -23.44 -17.21 -5.41
C GLN A 260 -22.35 -17.54 -4.36
N CYS A 261 -22.69 -18.34 -3.34
CA CYS A 261 -21.79 -18.69 -2.24
C CYS A 261 -21.28 -17.49 -1.40
N ARG A 262 -22.12 -16.45 -1.23
CA ARG A 262 -21.82 -15.20 -0.50
C ARG A 262 -21.13 -15.42 0.85
N ASP A 263 -21.60 -16.36 1.68
CA ASP A 263 -21.03 -16.62 3.02
C ASP A 263 -19.57 -17.10 2.96
N MET A 264 -19.24 -17.91 1.96
CA MET A 264 -17.88 -18.40 1.78
C MET A 264 -16.94 -17.28 1.32
N VAL A 265 -17.44 -16.38 0.47
CA VAL A 265 -16.71 -15.18 0.02
C VAL A 265 -16.49 -14.22 1.19
N VAL A 266 -17.51 -13.96 2.00
CA VAL A 266 -17.44 -13.14 3.22
C VAL A 266 -16.40 -13.71 4.18
N LYS A 267 -16.45 -15.02 4.43
CA LYS A 267 -15.50 -15.70 5.32
C LYS A 267 -14.05 -15.55 4.85
N ARG A 268 -13.76 -15.87 3.58
CA ARG A 268 -12.40 -15.74 3.02
C ARG A 268 -11.92 -14.30 3.03
N PHE A 269 -12.81 -13.36 2.73
CA PHE A 269 -12.49 -11.96 2.79
C PHE A 269 -12.13 -11.52 4.21
N ALA A 270 -12.91 -11.93 5.22
CA ALA A 270 -12.62 -11.63 6.61
C ALA A 270 -11.28 -12.23 7.09
N GLU A 271 -10.97 -13.47 6.72
CA GLU A 271 -9.67 -14.12 7.00
C GLU A 271 -8.51 -13.32 6.40
N ILE A 272 -8.65 -12.87 5.15
CA ILE A 272 -7.64 -12.04 4.48
C ILE A 272 -7.46 -10.71 5.22
N ILE A 273 -8.55 -10.00 5.50
CA ILE A 273 -8.50 -8.70 6.17
C ILE A 273 -7.90 -8.82 7.58
N SER A 274 -8.28 -9.85 8.34
CA SER A 274 -7.68 -10.18 9.64
C SER A 274 -6.17 -10.34 9.54
N ALA A 275 -5.69 -11.09 8.55
CA ALA A 275 -4.29 -11.38 8.43
C ALA A 275 -3.46 -10.24 7.82
N VAL A 276 -4.04 -9.44 6.91
CA VAL A 276 -3.36 -8.26 6.35
C VAL A 276 -3.15 -7.20 7.44
N TYR A 277 -4.15 -7.02 8.30
CA TYR A 277 -4.24 -5.87 9.18
C TYR A 277 -4.10 -6.18 10.67
N ASN A 278 -3.96 -7.47 11.01
CA ASN A 278 -3.88 -7.95 12.38
C ASN A 278 -5.07 -7.46 13.25
N VAL A 279 -6.27 -7.61 12.69
CA VAL A 279 -7.54 -7.21 13.30
C VAL A 279 -8.36 -8.45 13.64
N GLU A 280 -9.12 -8.38 14.72
CA GLU A 280 -10.00 -9.47 15.14
C GLU A 280 -11.18 -9.60 14.17
N VAL A 281 -11.82 -10.77 14.12
CA VAL A 281 -13.01 -11.01 13.30
C VAL A 281 -14.08 -11.63 14.18
N SER A 282 -15.33 -11.24 13.97
CA SER A 282 -16.44 -11.87 14.67
C SER A 282 -16.53 -13.38 14.35
N PRO A 283 -17.04 -14.21 15.27
CA PRO A 283 -17.10 -15.66 15.08
C PRO A 283 -17.88 -16.12 13.83
N ASP A 284 -18.80 -15.30 13.35
CA ASP A 284 -19.60 -15.50 12.14
C ASP A 284 -18.93 -14.98 10.85
N TYR A 285 -17.73 -14.41 10.96
CA TYR A 285 -16.95 -13.80 9.87
C TYR A 285 -17.63 -12.63 9.15
N GLN A 286 -18.74 -12.11 9.70
CA GLN A 286 -19.50 -11.03 9.10
C GLN A 286 -18.89 -9.65 9.38
N THR A 287 -18.15 -9.52 10.48
CA THR A 287 -17.58 -8.25 10.94
C THR A 287 -16.11 -8.39 11.31
N VAL A 288 -15.32 -7.36 10.99
CA VAL A 288 -13.96 -7.17 11.47
C VAL A 288 -14.00 -6.25 12.68
N ILE A 289 -13.32 -6.66 13.74
CA ILE A 289 -13.18 -5.91 14.98
C ILE A 289 -11.87 -5.10 14.92
N ILE A 290 -12.02 -3.78 14.79
CA ILE A 290 -10.92 -2.82 14.68
C ILE A 290 -10.54 -2.36 16.08
N PRO A 291 -9.27 -2.48 16.51
CA PRO A 291 -8.87 -1.97 17.81
C PRO A 291 -8.93 -0.44 17.83
N VAL A 292 -9.59 0.13 18.85
CA VAL A 292 -9.59 1.58 19.08
C VAL A 292 -8.15 2.06 19.23
N ARG A 293 -7.75 3.03 18.39
CA ARG A 293 -6.47 3.71 18.57
C ARG A 293 -6.65 4.88 19.51
N THR A 294 -5.89 4.87 20.59
CA THR A 294 -5.84 5.99 21.54
C THR A 294 -4.84 7.03 21.04
N GLU A 295 -5.29 8.28 20.92
CA GLU A 295 -4.42 9.42 20.65
C GLU A 295 -3.82 9.93 21.97
N TYR A 296 -2.66 10.58 21.92
CA TYR A 296 -1.97 11.05 23.11
C TYR A 296 -1.48 12.49 22.94
N ASP A 297 -1.47 13.24 24.05
CA ASP A 297 -0.88 14.57 24.11
C ASP A 297 0.65 14.52 24.22
N GLU A 298 1.32 15.68 24.26
CA GLU A 298 2.78 15.75 24.43
C GLU A 298 3.30 15.12 25.73
N ASN A 299 2.43 14.97 26.74
CA ASN A 299 2.73 14.39 28.04
C ASN A 299 2.40 12.89 28.12
N GLY A 300 1.96 12.27 27.01
CA GLY A 300 1.57 10.87 26.96
C GLY A 300 0.26 10.56 27.68
N LYS A 301 -0.59 11.57 27.94
CA LYS A 301 -1.95 11.35 28.42
C LYS A 301 -2.85 11.01 27.25
N PRO A 302 -3.73 10.01 27.41
CA PRO A 302 -4.68 9.65 26.37
C PRO A 302 -5.63 10.84 26.15
N VAL A 303 -5.63 11.34 24.93
CA VAL A 303 -6.67 12.22 24.43
C VAL A 303 -7.69 11.29 23.82
N HIS A 304 -8.64 10.81 24.64
CA HIS A 304 -9.80 10.16 24.05
C HIS A 304 -10.44 11.18 23.11
N SER A 305 -10.54 10.80 21.83
CA SER A 305 -11.22 11.51 20.75
C SER A 305 -12.29 12.43 21.31
N LEU A 306 -12.12 13.74 21.12
CA LEU A 306 -12.91 14.79 21.77
C LEU A 306 -14.40 14.42 21.63
N GLU A 307 -15.01 13.94 22.73
CA GLU A 307 -16.39 13.46 22.73
C GLU A 307 -17.28 14.63 22.27
N GLY A 308 -17.89 14.55 21.09
CA GLY A 308 -18.67 15.64 20.52
C GLY A 308 -19.91 15.08 19.83
N VAL A 309 -21.06 15.69 20.07
CA VAL A 309 -22.35 15.22 19.55
C VAL A 309 -22.61 15.75 18.14
N SER A 310 -21.78 16.69 17.64
CA SER A 310 -21.87 17.27 16.29
C SER A 310 -20.51 17.59 15.64
N PHE A 311 -20.51 17.80 14.32
CA PHE A 311 -19.33 18.18 13.52
C PHE A 311 -18.73 19.52 13.97
N GLU A 312 -19.57 20.49 14.36
CA GLU A 312 -19.13 21.81 14.77
C GLU A 312 -18.43 21.77 16.13
N GLU A 313 -18.98 21.02 17.09
CA GLU A 313 -18.39 20.83 18.42
C GLU A 313 -17.03 20.12 18.32
N ALA A 314 -16.96 19.11 17.46
CA ALA A 314 -15.75 18.40 17.11
C ALA A 314 -14.66 19.32 16.53
N LEU A 315 -15.03 20.15 15.56
CA LEU A 315 -14.13 21.08 14.89
C LEU A 315 -13.59 22.13 15.87
N ASP A 316 -14.41 22.61 16.80
CA ASP A 316 -14.00 23.59 17.81
C ASP A 316 -13.00 22.99 18.81
N LYS A 317 -13.29 21.79 19.33
CA LYS A 317 -12.38 21.08 20.24
C LYS A 317 -11.03 20.78 19.59
N PHE A 318 -11.01 20.48 18.29
CA PHE A 318 -9.77 20.31 17.53
C PHE A 318 -8.97 21.62 17.45
N LYS A 319 -9.62 22.76 17.15
CA LYS A 319 -8.95 24.07 17.11
C LYS A 319 -8.32 24.40 18.46
N GLN A 320 -9.08 24.22 19.55
CA GLN A 320 -8.60 24.47 20.90
C GLN A 320 -7.35 23.62 21.23
N PHE A 321 -7.34 22.35 20.84
CA PHE A 321 -6.17 21.49 21.03
C PHE A 321 -4.94 22.03 20.29
N VAL A 322 -5.10 22.37 19.01
CA VAL A 322 -4.00 22.84 18.16
C VAL A 322 -3.44 24.17 18.66
N GLU A 323 -4.32 25.09 19.08
CA GLU A 323 -3.93 26.39 19.65
C GLU A 323 -3.19 26.24 20.99
N GLN A 324 -3.61 25.32 21.84
CA GLN A 324 -2.97 25.09 23.14
C GLN A 324 -1.60 24.40 23.03
N ASN A 325 -1.47 23.45 22.11
CA ASN A 325 -0.28 22.58 22.04
C ASN A 325 0.70 22.98 20.93
N GLY A 326 0.29 23.82 19.98
CA GLY A 326 1.12 24.26 18.85
C GLY A 326 1.47 23.12 17.88
N HIS A 327 0.71 22.02 17.91
CA HIS A 327 0.86 20.88 17.02
C HIS A 327 -0.48 20.16 16.83
N LEU A 328 -0.54 19.30 15.83
CA LEU A 328 -1.71 18.46 15.57
C LEU A 328 -1.68 17.21 16.48
N PRO A 329 -2.83 16.61 16.85
CA PRO A 329 -2.86 15.38 17.63
C PRO A 329 -2.03 14.25 17.01
N PHE A 330 -1.42 13.41 17.85
CA PHE A 330 -0.58 12.29 17.41
C PHE A 330 -1.24 10.93 17.65
N ALA A 331 -1.12 10.03 16.68
CA ALA A 331 -1.53 8.64 16.83
C ALA A 331 -0.43 7.80 17.50
N THR A 332 -0.80 6.64 18.04
CA THR A 332 0.11 5.68 18.69
C THR A 332 1.23 5.19 17.77
N SER A 333 1.01 5.22 16.44
CA SER A 333 2.01 4.87 15.42
C SER A 333 3.06 5.96 15.16
N GLY A 334 2.93 7.16 15.76
CA GLY A 334 3.80 8.30 15.51
C GLY A 334 3.54 9.01 14.16
N GLU A 335 2.57 8.51 13.39
CA GLU A 335 2.15 9.10 12.13
C GLU A 335 1.07 10.16 12.32
N TYR A 336 0.97 11.06 11.34
CA TYR A 336 -0.12 12.01 11.22
C TYR A 336 -1.31 11.29 10.60
N GLU A 337 -2.21 10.81 11.44
CA GLU A 337 -3.51 10.37 10.98
C GLU A 337 -4.49 11.48 11.32
N CYS A 338 -4.87 12.28 10.31
CA CYS A 338 -5.80 13.38 10.52
C CYS A 338 -7.14 12.84 11.07
N SER A 339 -7.40 13.11 12.34
CA SER A 339 -8.63 12.73 13.04
C SER A 339 -9.85 13.44 12.45
N LEU A 340 -9.71 14.61 11.84
CA LEU A 340 -10.86 15.37 11.32
C LEU A 340 -11.41 14.87 9.97
N ARG A 341 -10.62 14.23 9.09
CA ARG A 341 -11.20 13.47 7.94
C ARG A 341 -12.05 12.27 8.41
N ARG A 342 -11.99 11.97 9.71
CA ARG A 342 -12.38 10.75 10.38
C ARG A 342 -13.61 10.92 11.26
N TRP A 343 -14.19 12.13 11.36
CA TRP A 343 -15.31 12.41 12.27
C TRP A 343 -16.58 12.62 11.45
N GLN A 344 -17.14 11.50 11.01
CA GLN A 344 -18.49 11.43 10.48
C GLN A 344 -19.47 11.67 11.65
N GLN A 345 -20.51 12.47 11.41
CA GLN A 345 -21.57 12.73 12.39
C GLN A 345 -22.13 11.39 12.91
N GLU A 346 -21.89 11.08 14.19
CA GLU A 346 -22.74 10.13 14.90
C GLU A 346 -24.09 10.82 15.16
N ILE A 347 -25.07 10.56 14.29
CA ILE A 347 -26.48 10.69 14.67
C ILE A 347 -27.08 9.29 14.54
N ASN A 348 -27.33 8.65 15.69
CA ASN A 348 -28.09 7.40 15.80
C ASN A 348 -27.57 6.22 14.96
N HIS A 349 -26.27 5.91 15.05
CA HIS A 349 -25.69 4.67 14.50
C HIS A 349 -25.75 4.51 12.96
N ASP A 350 -25.99 5.58 12.20
CA ASP A 350 -25.99 5.54 10.73
C ASP A 350 -24.77 6.29 10.16
N ILE A 351 -23.92 5.57 9.43
CA ILE A 351 -22.69 6.12 8.85
C ILE A 351 -23.05 7.07 7.70
N ARG A 352 -22.93 8.38 7.92
CA ARG A 352 -23.10 9.37 6.85
C ARG A 352 -21.78 10.06 6.50
N PRO A 353 -21.40 10.13 5.21
CA PRO A 353 -20.24 10.89 4.79
C PRO A 353 -20.45 12.38 5.10
N LEU A 354 -19.34 13.10 5.34
CA LEU A 354 -19.38 14.56 5.44
C LEU A 354 -20.06 15.15 4.21
N THR A 355 -20.89 16.16 4.43
CA THR A 355 -21.44 16.94 3.32
C THR A 355 -20.31 17.66 2.59
N HIS A 356 -20.54 18.03 1.33
CA HIS A 356 -19.54 18.76 0.55
C HIS A 356 -19.09 20.06 1.23
N THR A 357 -20.01 20.73 1.94
CA THR A 357 -19.72 21.96 2.69
C THR A 357 -18.83 21.70 3.90
N GLN A 358 -19.15 20.68 4.71
CA GLN A 358 -18.33 20.28 5.87
C GLN A 358 -16.92 19.85 5.44
N TYR A 359 -16.82 19.12 4.33
CA TYR A 359 -15.53 18.74 3.75
C TYR A 359 -14.69 19.96 3.39
N LYS A 360 -15.32 20.98 2.78
CA LYS A 360 -14.66 22.21 2.38
C LYS A 360 -14.18 23.03 3.59
N GLU A 361 -15.03 23.19 4.60
CA GLU A 361 -14.68 23.90 5.85
C GLU A 361 -13.48 23.24 6.55
N PHE A 362 -13.46 21.91 6.56
CA PHE A 362 -12.36 21.16 7.12
C PHE A 362 -11.05 21.34 6.31
N GLU A 363 -11.10 21.28 4.99
CA GLU A 363 -9.91 21.52 4.14
C GLU A 363 -9.38 22.96 4.30
N GLU A 364 -10.27 23.95 4.42
CA GLU A 364 -9.90 25.34 4.69
C GLU A 364 -9.21 25.49 6.06
N LEU A 365 -9.69 24.78 7.09
CA LEU A 365 -9.03 24.72 8.39
C LEU A 365 -7.66 24.03 8.31
N MET A 366 -7.55 22.92 7.59
CA MET A 366 -6.26 22.23 7.46
C MET A 366 -5.24 23.04 6.66
N ALA A 367 -5.71 23.82 5.69
CA ALA A 367 -4.87 24.76 4.95
C ALA A 367 -4.31 25.85 5.88
N SER A 368 -5.08 26.32 6.87
CA SER A 368 -4.58 27.30 7.86
C SER A 368 -3.51 26.72 8.80
N TYR A 369 -3.48 25.39 8.96
CA TYR A 369 -2.47 24.66 9.73
C TYR A 369 -1.36 24.03 8.88
N ALA A 370 -1.15 24.49 7.64
CA ALA A 370 -0.18 23.89 6.72
C ALA A 370 1.26 23.89 7.25
N ASP A 371 1.64 24.90 8.03
CA ASP A 371 2.99 25.08 8.58
C ASP A 371 3.24 24.32 9.90
N LEU A 372 2.20 23.67 10.45
CA LEU A 372 2.33 22.88 11.66
C LEU A 372 2.89 21.49 11.36
N PRO A 373 3.76 20.97 12.25
CA PRO A 373 4.31 19.64 12.08
C PRO A 373 3.20 18.60 12.17
N ARG A 374 3.12 17.77 11.14
CA ARG A 374 2.08 16.75 11.00
C ARG A 374 2.35 15.55 11.89
N THR A 375 3.59 15.07 11.95
CA THR A 375 3.95 13.89 12.75
C THR A 375 4.67 14.29 14.03
N ARG A 376 4.61 13.41 15.04
CA ARG A 376 5.36 13.59 16.28
C ARG A 376 6.85 13.77 16.02
N VAL A 377 7.40 12.99 15.10
CA VAL A 377 8.82 13.05 14.70
C VAL A 377 9.17 14.41 14.09
N LEU A 378 8.32 14.96 13.23
CA LEU A 378 8.55 16.29 12.63
C LEU A 378 8.47 17.39 13.68
N TRP A 379 7.57 17.27 14.65
CA TRP A 379 7.45 18.22 15.75
C TRP A 379 8.66 18.18 16.69
N GLU A 380 9.12 16.99 17.08
CA GLU A 380 10.34 16.81 17.88
C GLU A 380 11.57 17.38 17.17
N LYS A 381 11.75 17.09 15.86
CA LYS A 381 12.82 17.66 15.04
C LYS A 381 12.75 19.18 14.94
N LYS A 382 11.55 19.75 14.78
CA LYS A 382 11.35 21.20 14.75
C LYS A 382 11.75 21.83 16.09
N LYS A 383 11.35 21.23 17.22
CA LYS A 383 11.78 21.66 18.57
C LYS A 383 13.29 21.55 18.77
N GLU A 384 13.94 20.53 18.22
CA GLU A 384 15.40 20.38 18.29
C GLU A 384 16.12 21.43 17.43
N GLN A 385 15.67 21.66 16.20
CA GLN A 385 16.23 22.71 15.32
C GLN A 385 16.02 24.12 15.88
N GLU A 386 14.86 24.39 16.49
CA GLU A 386 14.61 25.64 17.20
C GLU A 386 15.57 25.80 18.40
N LYS A 387 15.86 24.72 19.15
CA LYS A 387 16.85 24.74 20.22
C LYS A 387 18.28 24.94 19.73
N GLU A 388 18.65 24.35 18.59
CA GLU A 388 19.99 24.49 17.99
C GLU A 388 20.21 25.90 17.40
N ASN A 389 19.17 26.51 16.83
CA ASN A 389 19.22 27.86 16.30
C ASN A 389 19.13 28.95 17.38
N MET A 390 18.69 28.61 18.59
CA MET A 390 18.64 29.53 19.73
C MET A 390 20.03 29.84 20.26
N SER A 391 20.32 31.12 20.44
CA SER A 391 21.56 31.60 21.05
C SER A 391 21.74 31.04 22.45
N TYR A 392 22.99 30.83 22.88
CA TYR A 392 23.31 30.38 24.24
C TYR A 392 22.63 31.23 25.32
N ILE A 393 22.48 32.54 25.10
CA ILE A 393 21.78 33.44 26.03
C ILE A 393 20.29 33.10 26.11
N GLU A 394 19.66 32.78 24.97
CA GLU A 394 18.24 32.43 24.89
C GLU A 394 17.97 31.06 25.51
N GLN A 395 18.88 30.10 25.30
CA GLN A 395 18.83 28.80 25.98
C GLN A 395 18.94 28.93 27.51
N GLN A 396 19.76 29.87 27.99
CA GLN A 396 19.85 30.15 29.42
C GLN A 396 18.60 30.86 29.95
N ARG A 397 17.97 31.73 29.15
CA ARG A 397 16.72 32.41 29.49
C ARG A 397 15.51 31.47 29.57
N LEU A 398 15.49 30.40 28.77
CA LEU A 398 14.50 29.32 28.88
C LEU A 398 14.56 28.59 30.22
N LYS A 399 15.76 28.37 30.77
CA LYS A 399 15.95 27.71 32.07
C LYS A 399 15.78 28.68 33.24
N HIS A 400 16.16 29.94 33.03
CA HIS A 400 16.23 30.97 34.04
C HIS A 400 15.78 32.28 33.41
N SER A 401 14.52 32.67 33.61
CA SER A 401 13.91 33.82 32.91
C SER A 401 14.68 35.14 33.07
N LYS A 402 15.46 35.30 34.15
CA LYS A 402 16.32 36.46 34.41
C LYS A 402 17.82 36.21 34.13
N ALA A 403 18.16 35.20 33.34
CA ALA A 403 19.55 34.95 32.92
C ALA A 403 20.13 36.15 32.16
N TYR A 404 21.34 36.57 32.57
CA TYR A 404 22.08 37.73 32.03
C TYR A 404 21.38 39.09 32.15
N VAL A 405 20.28 39.19 32.90
CA VAL A 405 19.65 40.48 33.25
C VAL A 405 20.52 41.19 34.30
N GLN A 406 20.62 42.51 34.27
CA GLN A 406 21.36 43.25 35.30
C GLN A 406 20.69 43.08 36.67
N TRP A 407 21.47 43.02 37.74
CA TRP A 407 20.94 42.98 39.11
C TRP A 407 20.42 44.37 39.51
N THR A 408 19.28 44.41 40.20
CA THR A 408 18.78 45.64 40.83
C THR A 408 19.20 45.70 42.29
N GLU A 409 19.23 46.90 42.87
CA GLU A 409 19.58 47.08 44.29
C GLU A 409 18.62 46.33 45.23
N ASP A 410 17.35 46.22 44.86
CA ASP A 410 16.36 45.46 45.63
C ASP A 410 16.58 43.94 45.54
N GLU A 411 17.00 43.46 44.37
CA GLU A 411 17.40 42.05 44.20
C GLU A 411 18.64 41.72 45.04
N ASP A 412 19.60 42.64 45.12
CA ASP A 412 20.81 42.45 45.94
C ASP A 412 20.49 42.41 47.45
N LYS A 413 19.68 43.35 47.95
CA LYS A 413 19.23 43.36 49.35
C LYS A 413 18.51 42.06 49.71
N LYS A 414 17.58 41.63 48.85
CA LYS A 414 16.81 40.41 49.05
C LYS A 414 17.68 39.15 48.97
N LEU A 415 18.71 39.15 48.12
CA LEU A 415 19.65 38.04 47.99
C LEU A 415 20.47 37.86 49.26
N ILE A 416 20.97 38.96 49.83
CA ILE A 416 21.76 38.96 51.08
C ILE A 416 20.90 38.45 52.24
N GLU A 417 19.67 38.95 52.37
CA GLU A 417 18.73 38.56 53.43
C GLU A 417 18.42 37.06 53.37
N LEU A 418 18.04 36.55 52.19
CA LEU A 418 17.70 35.14 52.03
C LEU A 418 18.91 34.21 52.23
N HIS A 419 20.10 34.65 51.81
CA HIS A 419 21.34 33.91 52.07
C HIS A 419 21.71 33.89 53.55
N ALA A 420 21.52 35.01 54.27
CA ALA A 420 21.76 35.09 55.72
C ALA A 420 20.82 34.20 56.54
N ILE A 421 19.59 33.99 56.06
CA ILE A 421 18.60 33.07 56.65
C ILE A 421 18.93 31.59 56.32
N GLY A 422 19.99 31.33 55.55
CA GLY A 422 20.48 29.98 55.25
C GLY A 422 19.76 29.29 54.09
N LYS A 423 19.09 30.05 53.20
CA LYS A 423 18.51 29.48 51.99
C LYS A 423 19.59 28.87 51.10
N THR A 424 19.29 27.68 50.57
CA THR A 424 20.19 26.96 49.69
C THR A 424 20.30 27.65 48.33
N ILE A 425 21.40 27.41 47.62
CA ILE A 425 21.65 28.04 46.32
C ILE A 425 20.58 27.62 45.30
N GLU A 426 20.06 26.40 45.39
CA GLU A 426 18.95 25.92 44.55
C GLU A 426 17.65 26.70 44.79
N GLU A 427 17.31 27.00 46.05
CA GLU A 427 16.15 27.82 46.39
C GLU A 427 16.30 29.25 45.87
N LEU A 428 17.51 29.84 46.00
CA LEU A 428 17.81 31.15 45.46
C LEU A 428 17.74 31.18 43.93
N CYS A 429 18.20 30.14 43.24
CA CYS A 429 18.07 30.02 41.78
C CYS A 429 16.60 30.05 41.33
N LYS A 430 15.70 29.41 42.08
CA LYS A 430 14.25 29.42 41.81
C LYS A 430 13.64 30.79 42.08
N ILE A 431 13.95 31.40 43.23
CA ILE A 431 13.37 32.70 43.65
C ILE A 431 13.78 33.82 42.69
N PHE A 432 15.04 33.85 42.27
CA PHE A 432 15.56 34.90 41.39
C PHE A 432 15.47 34.53 39.91
N ALA A 433 15.02 33.32 39.57
CA ALA A 433 14.99 32.78 38.22
C ALA A 433 16.32 33.00 37.46
N ARG A 434 17.44 32.75 38.16
CA ARG A 434 18.83 32.93 37.69
C ARG A 434 19.61 31.63 37.90
N ASN A 435 20.69 31.45 37.14
CA ASN A 435 21.54 30.27 37.24
C ASN A 435 22.44 30.30 38.49
N GLU A 436 22.92 29.12 38.89
CA GLU A 436 23.72 28.92 40.10
C GLU A 436 25.00 29.76 40.10
N GLY A 437 25.66 29.86 38.94
CA GLY A 437 26.87 30.66 38.76
C GLY A 437 26.65 32.15 39.01
N ALA A 438 25.52 32.71 38.54
CA ALA A 438 25.17 34.11 38.79
C ALA A 438 24.88 34.37 40.26
N ILE A 439 24.16 33.47 40.94
CA ILE A 439 23.87 33.56 42.38
C ILE A 439 25.19 33.53 43.19
N LYS A 440 26.02 32.50 42.98
CA LYS A 440 27.32 32.35 43.67
C LYS A 440 28.25 33.54 43.46
N SER A 441 28.37 33.98 42.21
CA SER A 441 29.21 35.12 41.85
C SER A 441 28.70 36.43 42.48
N ARG A 442 27.38 36.63 42.53
CA ARG A 442 26.79 37.84 43.12
C ARG A 442 26.93 37.86 44.64
N ILE A 443 26.66 36.75 45.33
CA ILE A 443 26.88 36.61 46.78
C ILE A 443 28.34 36.90 47.12
N LYS A 444 29.29 36.34 46.36
CA LYS A 444 30.72 36.60 46.57
C LYS A 444 31.10 38.08 46.39
N LYS A 445 30.49 38.78 45.44
CA LYS A 445 30.72 40.23 45.22
C LYS A 445 30.08 41.13 46.27
N LEU A 446 28.98 40.70 46.89
CA LEU A 446 28.26 41.46 47.92
C LEU A 446 28.75 41.15 49.34
N SER A 447 29.59 40.13 49.50
CA SER A 447 30.23 39.73 50.76
C SER A 447 31.69 40.20 50.89
N GLN A 448 32.20 40.87 49.85
CA GLN A 448 33.42 41.68 49.87
C GLN A 448 33.03 43.13 50.13
#